data_AF-A0ABD4SGF5-F1
#
_entry.id   AF-A0ABD4SGF5-F1
#
_cell.length_a   1.000
_cell.length_b   1.000
_cell.length_c   1.000
_cell.angle_alpha   90.00
_cell.angle_beta   90.00
_cell.angle_gamma   90.00
#
_symmetry.space_group_name_H-M   'P 1'
#
loop_
_entity.id
_entity.type
_entity.pdbx_description
1 polymer ?
#
loop_
_entity_poly.entity_id
_entity_poly.type
_entity_poly.pdbx_seq_one_letter_code
_entity_poly.pdbx_strand_id
1 'polypeptide(L)' 'MPCRPRKARQLLKSGKAFVVKKYPFTIQLKYGSYGYKQKVSLGVD' A
#
# COMPACT_ATOMS: atom_id res chain seq x y z
N MET A 1 2.75 2.99 1.30
CA MET A 1 2.18 3.89 0.27
C MET A 1 2.92 3.69 -1.06
N PRO A 2 2.26 3.66 -2.24
CA PRO A 2 2.96 3.47 -3.51
C PRO A 2 3.63 4.78 -3.94
N CYS A 3 4.84 5.06 -3.45
CA CYS A 3 5.56 6.30 -3.75
C CYS A 3 6.11 6.40 -5.19
N ARG A 4 5.76 5.46 -6.09
CA ARG A 4 6.25 5.42 -7.48
C ARG A 4 5.12 5.06 -8.46
N PRO A 5 5.01 5.74 -9.61
CA PRO A 5 3.99 5.45 -10.64
C PRO A 5 3.99 3.99 -11.13
N ARG A 6 5.17 3.35 -11.19
CA ARG A 6 5.29 1.93 -11.55
C ARG A 6 4.52 1.02 -10.57
N LYS A 7 4.65 1.25 -9.26
CA LYS A 7 3.93 0.45 -8.25
C LYS A 7 2.42 0.65 -8.37
N ALA A 8 1.97 1.89 -8.60
CA ALA A 8 0.55 2.19 -8.81
C ALA A 8 -0.03 1.41 -10.02
N ARG A 9 0.67 1.41 -11.17
CA ARG A 9 0.25 0.63 -12.35
C ARG A 9 0.19 -0.87 -12.09
N GLN A 10 1.17 -1.43 -11.36
CA GLN A 10 1.16 -2.84 -11.00
C GLN A 10 -0.02 -3.20 -10.08
N LEU A 11 -0.37 -2.32 -9.13
CA LEU A 11 -1.51 -2.51 -8.23
C LEU A 11 -2.85 -2.47 -8.99
N LEU A 12 -2.98 -1.56 -9.96
CA LEU A 12 -4.15 -1.50 -10.83
C LEU A 12 -4.25 -2.74 -11.73
N LYS A 13 -3.14 -3.14 -12.39
CA LYS A 13 -3.11 -4.33 -13.26
C LYS A 13 -3.42 -5.63 -12.50
N SER A 14 -3.00 -5.73 -11.24
CA SER A 14 -3.30 -6.88 -10.37
C SER A 14 -4.67 -6.82 -9.71
N GLY A 15 -5.49 -5.79 -10.00
CA GLY A 15 -6.85 -5.65 -9.44
C GLY A 15 -6.89 -5.36 -7.93
N LYS A 16 -5.74 -5.05 -7.33
CA LYS A 16 -5.55 -4.79 -5.89
C LYS A 16 -5.95 -3.38 -5.45
N ALA A 17 -6.07 -2.48 -6.42
CA ALA A 17 -6.46 -1.09 -6.22
C ALA A 17 -7.43 -0.63 -7.30
N PHE A 18 -8.09 0.50 -7.07
CA PHE A 18 -8.91 1.21 -8.06
C PHE A 18 -8.58 2.70 -8.06
N VAL A 19 -8.91 3.39 -9.16
CA VAL A 19 -8.66 4.83 -9.30
C VAL A 19 -9.79 5.59 -8.62
N VAL A 20 -9.43 6.54 -7.74
CA VAL A 20 -10.39 7.42 -7.04
C VAL A 20 -10.50 8.76 -7.76
N LYS A 21 -9.36 9.34 -8.17
CA LYS A 21 -9.29 10.63 -8.87
C LYS A 21 -8.23 10.58 -9.97
N LYS A 22 -8.50 11.25 -11.09
CA LYS A 22 -7.55 11.39 -12.21
C LYS A 22 -6.54 12.52 -11.98
N TYR A 23 -6.95 13.63 -11.36
CA TYR A 23 -6.08 14.72 -10.95
C TYR A 23 -6.51 15.32 -9.60
N PRO A 24 -5.60 15.43 -8.61
CA PRO A 24 -4.32 14.71 -8.55
C PRO A 24 -4.57 13.19 -8.60
N PHE A 25 -3.70 12.45 -9.32
CA PHE A 25 -3.89 11.03 -9.54
C PHE A 25 -3.85 10.25 -8.23
N THR A 26 -4.97 9.64 -7.86
CA THR A 26 -5.14 8.97 -6.57
C THR A 26 -5.73 7.58 -6.79
N ILE A 27 -5.10 6.58 -6.16
CA ILE A 27 -5.59 5.19 -6.13
C ILE A 27 -5.86 4.75 -4.70
N GLN A 28 -6.85 3.89 -4.51
CA GLN A 28 -7.18 3.30 -3.22
C GLN A 28 -7.02 1.78 -3.29
N LEU A 29 -6.40 1.21 -2.26
CA LEU A 29 -6.27 -0.24 -2.11
C LEU A 29 -7.62 -0.84 -1.71
N LYS A 30 -7.95 -2.02 -2.21
CA LYS A 30 -9.15 -2.78 -1.79
C LYS A 30 -9.01 -3.41 -0.41
N TYR A 31 -7.81 -3.37 0.16
CA TYR A 31 -7.47 -3.94 1.46
C TYR A 31 -6.77 -2.89 2.30
N GLY A 32 -6.87 -3.04 3.63
CA GLY A 32 -6.16 -2.19 4.56
C GLY A 32 -4.64 -2.42 4.48
N SER A 33 -3.85 -1.35 4.58
CA SER A 33 -2.38 -1.41 4.56
C SER A 33 -1.78 -1.75 5.94
N TYR A 34 -2.49 -2.51 6.75
CA TYR A 34 -2.09 -2.85 8.11
C TYR A 34 -1.23 -4.13 8.12
N GLY A 35 -0.44 -4.34 9.18
CA GLY A 35 0.23 -5.64 9.43
C GLY A 35 1.76 -5.63 9.40
N TYR A 36 2.42 -4.51 9.08
CA TYR A 36 3.86 -4.41 9.26
C TYR A 36 4.15 -4.09 10.73
N LYS A 37 4.31 -5.12 11.55
CA LYS A 37 4.77 -5.01 12.94
C LYS A 37 6.20 -5.52 13.01
N GLN A 38 7.10 -4.71 13.57
CA GLN A 38 8.43 -5.19 13.91
C GLN A 38 8.31 -6.23 15.03
N LYS A 39 8.89 -7.41 14.84
CA LYS A 39 9.04 -8.36 15.96
C LYS A 39 9.99 -7.73 16.96
N VAL A 40 9.48 -7.45 18.16
CA VAL A 40 10.27 -6.96 19.28
C VAL A 40 10.64 -8.15 20.16
N SER A 41 11.92 -8.26 20.52
CA SER A 41 12.39 -9.15 21.58
C SER A 41 12.62 -8.30 22.84
N LEU A 42 11.84 -8.55 23.89
CA LEU A 42 12.12 -7.98 25.21
C LEU A 42 13.19 -8.85 25.86
N GLY A 43 14.44 -8.43 25.79
CA GLY A 43 15.53 -9.00 26.59
C GLY A 43 15.49 -8.36 27.96
N VAL A 44 14.81 -9.01 28.91
CA VAL A 44 14.86 -8.64 30.32
C VAL A 44 15.84 -9.61 30.98
N ASP A 45 16.85 -9.04 31.66
CA ASP A 45 17.83 -9.75 32.50
C ASP A 45 17.21 -10.08 33.87
#